data_AF-A0A537K5J7-F1
#
_entry.id   AF-A0A537K5J7-F1
#
_cell.length_a   1.000
_cell.length_b   1.000
_cell.length_c   1.000
_cell.angle_alpha   90.00
_cell.angle_beta   90.00
_cell.angle_gamma   90.00
#
_symmetry.space_group_name_H-M   'P 1'
#
loop_
_entity.id
_entity.type
_entity.pdbx_description
1 polymer ?
#
loop_
_entity_poly.entity_id
_entity_poly.type
_entity_poly.pdbx_seq_one_letter_code
_entity_poly.pdbx_strand_id
1 'polypeptide(L)'
;MPTVRLSQTRSIAPCAAPSPARCGQGRDGLGVCRTRVCQIRAPEVVRLRRLPIGVLACILLASWAAAPGGLAAGYGPQQTVVIALDITDAVTLDPNLAYELSATMADHQMYSNLVTFARGNLTQPRPEVAQSWDVSKDGRIYTFHLKRGIVFSSGNSLTADDVVYTFQRVVSLPKDPAAWLITQMGIDDKNVSSAVTAPDPSTVVVALPKPFSPGAFLSIMANPVAGIVDSATVKAHVVNNDWGNGWLTDHSAGSGPFQLARWERQVAIELVENPRYNLGPAPQVKRIIFPNILENTVQREMLGRGDADVAWNLSAAQLAAVRSDPRLYVVQTPDLAMEYLGMDVKNVPAFAKAEVRRAVKYAIDYDGIINDLLNGNGTPLQGVIPKGLFGYEPTLWFKHDPAKAKSLLAEAGVGAGFTAELLTSTGPAAGGISSGDLAAKVKNDLGAVGITINVRQVATSELLKTYRGQQSQMVMLSWFVDYPDPDDFAKPFGDYTQKSLAWRLQYYNDPLVKLVGQAAEMQNTPERGAIYTKVNETMAQDGPFAILYQPVLSLAVSKRLQNFLFDPVNFIDFLSLTKH
;
A
#
# COMPACT_ATOMS: atom_id res chain seq x y z
N MET A 1 52.38 0.80 -16.00
CA MET A 1 52.85 2.20 -16.10
C MET A 1 51.94 2.92 -17.09
N PRO A 2 51.46 4.16 -16.86
CA PRO A 2 51.84 5.12 -15.83
C PRO A 2 50.74 5.40 -14.78
N THR A 3 51.17 6.19 -13.80
CA THR A 3 50.64 6.46 -12.46
C THR A 3 49.76 7.72 -12.43
N VAL A 4 48.66 7.71 -11.67
CA VAL A 4 47.91 8.93 -11.28
C VAL A 4 47.87 9.03 -9.75
N ARG A 5 48.34 10.16 -9.22
CA ARG A 5 48.44 10.46 -7.78
C ARG A 5 47.09 10.91 -7.20
N LEU A 6 46.72 10.36 -6.05
CA LEU A 6 45.63 10.83 -5.19
C LEU A 6 46.15 11.95 -4.26
N SER A 7 45.46 13.09 -4.22
CA SER A 7 45.71 14.18 -3.27
C SER A 7 44.85 14.03 -2.02
N GLN A 8 45.49 14.08 -0.86
CA GLN A 8 44.89 14.02 0.48
C GLN A 8 44.07 15.28 0.81
N THR A 9 42.86 15.07 1.33
CA THR A 9 42.04 16.11 1.99
C THR A 9 42.53 16.35 3.43
N ARG A 10 42.82 17.61 3.77
CA ARG A 10 43.22 18.05 5.12
C ARG A 10 42.01 18.17 6.06
N SER A 11 42.19 17.68 7.29
CA SER A 11 41.30 17.83 8.44
C SER A 11 41.31 19.28 8.96
N ILE A 12 40.15 19.78 9.40
CA ILE A 12 39.96 21.09 10.04
C ILE A 12 39.69 20.86 11.54
N ALA A 13 40.51 21.48 12.39
CA ALA A 13 40.37 21.49 13.85
C ALA A 13 39.49 22.66 14.35
N PRO A 14 38.83 22.56 15.52
CA PRO A 14 37.91 23.59 16.02
C PRO A 14 38.60 24.76 16.75
N CYS A 15 38.04 25.96 16.63
CA CYS A 15 38.52 27.19 17.29
C CYS A 15 38.14 27.27 18.78
N ALA A 16 39.08 27.72 19.60
CA ALA A 16 38.93 28.02 21.03
C ALA A 16 38.42 29.45 21.31
N ALA A 17 37.92 29.66 22.55
CA ALA A 17 37.18 30.84 23.04
C ALA A 17 37.99 32.16 23.15
N PRO A 18 37.35 33.35 23.17
CA PRO A 18 38.03 34.64 23.18
C PRO A 18 38.32 35.22 24.59
N SER A 19 39.41 35.97 24.71
CA SER A 19 39.83 36.78 25.87
C SER A 19 39.38 38.27 25.77
N PRO A 20 39.36 39.06 26.87
CA PRO A 20 38.57 40.29 26.94
C PRO A 20 39.27 41.57 26.43
N ALA A 21 38.47 42.55 26.01
CA ALA A 21 38.89 43.82 25.41
C ALA A 21 39.30 44.90 26.45
N ARG A 22 40.27 45.76 26.10
CA ARG A 22 40.64 46.99 26.84
C ARG A 22 39.91 48.21 26.27
N CYS A 23 39.40 49.09 27.14
CA CYS A 23 38.78 50.38 26.78
C CYS A 23 39.71 51.56 27.09
N GLY A 24 39.76 52.55 26.20
CA GLY A 24 40.44 53.85 26.41
C GLY A 24 39.45 55.01 26.28
N GLN A 25 39.58 56.01 27.17
CA GLN A 25 38.69 57.18 27.29
C GLN A 25 38.99 58.28 26.26
N GLY A 26 37.95 58.77 25.58
CA GLY A 26 37.95 60.00 24.78
C GLY A 26 37.13 61.11 25.46
N ARG A 27 37.49 62.38 25.19
CA ARG A 27 37.12 63.58 25.97
C ARG A 27 35.68 64.10 25.85
N ASP A 28 34.80 63.43 25.11
CA ASP A 28 33.40 63.83 24.99
C ASP A 28 32.46 62.71 25.43
N GLY A 29 32.48 62.36 26.72
CA GLY A 29 31.37 61.76 27.50
C GLY A 29 30.59 60.52 26.99
N LEU A 30 30.89 59.95 25.82
CA LEU A 30 30.15 58.86 25.18
C LEU A 30 31.15 57.81 24.67
N GLY A 31 31.35 56.74 25.44
CA GLY A 31 32.20 55.62 25.07
C GLY A 31 31.53 54.71 24.04
N VAL A 32 32.11 54.58 22.85
CA VAL A 32 31.69 53.64 21.80
C VAL A 32 32.66 52.46 21.75
N CYS A 33 32.21 51.26 22.11
CA CYS A 33 32.95 50.01 21.90
C CYS A 33 32.79 49.54 20.45
N ARG A 34 33.89 49.49 19.67
CA ARG A 34 33.89 48.87 18.33
C ARG A 34 34.22 47.37 18.43
N THR A 35 33.22 46.51 18.24
CA THR A 35 33.43 45.08 17.95
C THR A 35 33.88 44.93 16.49
N ARG A 36 35.02 44.27 16.25
CA ARG A 36 35.40 43.83 14.89
C ARG A 36 34.47 42.68 14.49
N VAL A 37 33.49 42.97 13.64
CA VAL A 37 32.72 41.94 12.94
C VAL A 37 33.61 41.37 11.83
N CYS A 38 33.86 40.07 11.88
CA CYS A 38 34.51 39.33 10.80
C CYS A 38 33.56 39.32 9.60
N GLN A 39 33.87 40.09 8.55
CA GLN A 39 33.09 40.06 7.30
C GLN A 39 33.39 38.75 6.56
N ILE A 40 32.39 37.86 6.53
CA ILE A 40 32.40 36.69 5.64
C ILE A 40 32.09 37.19 4.22
N ARG A 41 33.02 36.96 3.28
CA ARG A 41 32.79 37.13 1.84
C ARG A 41 31.65 36.19 1.42
N ALA A 42 30.59 36.73 0.83
CA ALA A 42 29.57 35.92 0.15
C ALA A 42 30.21 35.15 -1.02
N PRO A 43 29.88 33.87 -1.24
CA PRO A 43 30.35 33.14 -2.41
C PRO A 43 29.66 33.68 -3.67
N GLU A 44 30.43 33.79 -4.75
CA GLU A 44 29.94 34.15 -6.09
C GLU A 44 28.84 33.19 -6.55
N VAL A 45 27.68 33.75 -6.89
CA VAL A 45 26.58 33.01 -7.51
C VAL A 45 26.92 32.80 -8.98
N VAL A 46 27.41 31.61 -9.33
CA VAL A 46 27.53 31.16 -10.72
C VAL A 46 26.11 31.02 -11.30
N ARG A 47 25.74 31.90 -12.23
CA ARG A 47 24.49 31.78 -13.01
C ARG A 47 24.59 30.56 -13.94
N LEU A 48 24.07 29.42 -13.50
CA LEU A 48 23.77 28.30 -14.38
C LEU A 48 22.63 28.69 -15.34
N ARG A 49 22.93 28.68 -16.64
CA ARG A 49 21.91 28.82 -17.70
C ARG A 49 20.88 27.71 -17.52
N ARG A 50 19.60 28.09 -17.38
CA ARG A 50 18.47 27.17 -17.39
C ARG A 50 18.45 26.42 -18.73
N LEU A 51 18.84 25.15 -18.72
CA LEU A 51 18.52 24.25 -19.84
C LEU A 51 17.03 23.90 -19.76
N PRO A 52 16.33 23.80 -20.91
CA PRO A 52 14.93 23.42 -20.94
C PRO A 52 14.76 21.99 -20.40
N ILE A 53 13.80 21.82 -19.49
CA ILE A 53 13.49 20.60 -18.73
C ILE A 53 13.25 19.38 -19.64
N GLY A 54 12.88 19.58 -20.92
CA GLY A 54 12.71 18.50 -21.90
C GLY A 54 13.99 17.73 -22.29
N VAL A 55 15.19 18.30 -22.07
CA VAL A 55 16.45 17.62 -22.45
C VAL A 55 16.91 16.62 -21.39
N LEU A 56 16.55 16.82 -20.10
CA LEU A 56 16.86 15.84 -19.04
C LEU A 56 16.03 14.55 -19.17
N ALA A 57 14.77 14.65 -19.60
CA ALA A 57 13.91 13.48 -19.82
C ALA A 57 14.40 12.57 -20.96
N CYS A 58 14.97 13.16 -22.02
CA CYS A 58 15.52 12.39 -23.14
C CYS A 58 16.86 11.71 -22.80
N ILE A 59 17.67 12.30 -21.92
CA ILE A 59 18.97 11.73 -21.53
C ILE A 59 18.78 10.53 -20.59
N LEU A 60 17.78 10.56 -19.70
CA LEU A 60 17.47 9.43 -18.81
C LEU A 60 16.96 8.19 -19.57
N LEU A 61 16.19 8.38 -20.66
CA LEU A 61 15.75 7.27 -21.52
C LEU A 61 16.90 6.71 -22.40
N ALA A 62 17.85 7.53 -22.82
CA ALA A 62 18.96 7.11 -23.67
C ALA A 62 20.07 6.36 -22.90
N SER A 63 20.29 6.68 -21.62
CA SER A 63 21.26 5.98 -20.77
C SER A 63 20.85 4.56 -20.36
N TRP A 64 19.64 4.14 -20.68
CA TRP A 64 19.14 2.77 -20.42
C TRP A 64 19.52 1.75 -21.51
N ALA A 65 20.06 2.20 -22.64
CA ALA A 65 20.40 1.34 -23.77
C ALA A 65 21.84 0.80 -23.76
N ALA A 66 22.70 1.19 -22.80
CA ALA A 66 24.13 0.90 -22.87
C ALA A 66 24.74 0.47 -21.52
N ALA A 67 24.26 -0.64 -20.95
CA ALA A 67 25.01 -1.42 -19.97
C ALA A 67 25.26 -2.83 -20.55
N PRO A 68 26.50 -3.17 -20.93
CA PRO A 68 26.82 -4.52 -21.37
C PRO A 68 27.08 -5.40 -20.15
N GLY A 69 26.13 -6.27 -19.82
CA GLY A 69 26.33 -7.37 -18.85
C GLY A 69 25.13 -7.62 -17.95
N GLY A 70 24.20 -8.47 -18.40
CA GLY A 70 23.12 -9.02 -17.58
C GLY A 70 21.76 -8.94 -18.26
N LEU A 71 21.35 -10.02 -18.93
CA LEU A 71 19.97 -10.47 -19.22
C LEU A 71 18.86 -9.43 -19.56
N ALA A 72 19.17 -8.23 -20.05
CA ALA A 72 18.18 -7.41 -20.75
C ALA A 72 18.00 -8.00 -22.16
N ALA A 73 17.23 -9.09 -22.25
CA ALA A 73 16.72 -9.53 -23.55
C ALA A 73 15.99 -8.35 -24.19
N GLY A 74 16.37 -7.99 -25.41
CA GLY A 74 15.81 -6.86 -26.14
C GLY A 74 14.37 -7.14 -26.57
N TYR A 75 13.44 -7.12 -25.63
CA TYR A 75 12.03 -7.28 -25.90
C TYR A 75 11.51 -6.06 -26.67
N GLY A 76 10.86 -6.32 -27.80
CA GLY A 76 10.29 -5.25 -28.61
C GLY A 76 9.13 -4.52 -27.91
N PRO A 77 8.68 -3.38 -28.45
CA PRO A 77 7.54 -2.64 -27.90
C PRO A 77 6.25 -3.46 -27.77
N GLN A 78 6.03 -4.45 -28.66
CA GLN A 78 4.87 -5.35 -28.62
C GLN A 78 4.95 -6.43 -27.52
N GLN A 79 6.13 -6.66 -26.97
CA GLN A 79 6.36 -7.62 -25.88
C GLN A 79 6.54 -6.93 -24.53
N THR A 80 6.55 -5.60 -24.51
CA THR A 80 6.75 -4.80 -23.30
C THR A 80 5.47 -4.06 -22.95
N VAL A 81 5.00 -4.19 -21.71
CA VAL A 81 3.88 -3.41 -21.17
C VAL A 81 4.39 -2.41 -20.14
N VAL A 82 3.96 -1.16 -20.25
CA VAL A 82 4.33 -0.09 -19.33
C VAL A 82 3.09 0.41 -18.59
N ILE A 83 3.09 0.30 -17.27
CA ILE A 83 2.00 0.75 -16.39
C ILE A 83 2.50 1.97 -15.62
N ALA A 84 2.08 3.16 -16.01
CA ALA A 84 2.45 4.38 -15.29
C ALA A 84 1.59 4.50 -14.02
N LEU A 85 2.23 4.34 -12.85
CA LEU A 85 1.61 4.49 -11.55
C LEU A 85 2.61 5.04 -10.51
N ASP A 86 2.09 5.47 -9.36
CA ASP A 86 2.91 5.75 -8.18
C ASP A 86 3.36 4.43 -7.55
N ILE A 87 4.66 4.24 -7.34
CA ILE A 87 5.24 3.08 -6.65
C ILE A 87 6.01 3.48 -5.38
N THR A 88 5.77 4.68 -4.85
CA THR A 88 6.46 5.20 -3.65
C THR A 88 6.10 4.48 -2.36
N ASP A 89 5.07 3.65 -2.40
CA ASP A 89 4.63 2.71 -1.36
C ASP A 89 5.49 1.43 -1.30
N ALA A 90 6.14 1.02 -2.39
CA ALA A 90 7.00 -0.16 -2.39
C ALA A 90 8.29 0.04 -1.58
N VAL A 91 8.42 -0.75 -0.50
CA VAL A 91 9.63 -0.79 0.35
C VAL A 91 10.36 -2.13 0.27
N THR A 92 9.67 -3.21 -0.11
CA THR A 92 10.20 -4.56 -0.32
C THR A 92 9.42 -5.27 -1.44
N LEU A 93 10.04 -6.25 -2.11
CA LEU A 93 9.42 -7.19 -3.06
C LEU A 93 9.50 -8.64 -2.53
N ASP A 94 9.62 -8.76 -1.21
CA ASP A 94 9.53 -10.03 -0.51
C ASP A 94 8.04 -10.38 -0.34
N PRO A 95 7.53 -11.45 -0.96
CA PRO A 95 6.10 -11.75 -0.99
C PRO A 95 5.53 -12.00 0.41
N ASN A 96 6.35 -12.49 1.35
CA ASN A 96 5.90 -12.79 2.71
C ASN A 96 5.99 -11.57 3.65
N LEU A 97 6.40 -10.40 3.14
CA LEU A 97 6.54 -9.15 3.89
C LEU A 97 5.82 -7.96 3.21
N ALA A 98 5.83 -7.93 1.88
CA ALA A 98 5.19 -6.92 1.06
C ALA A 98 3.68 -6.88 1.34
N TYR A 99 3.14 -5.67 1.32
CA TYR A 99 1.75 -5.41 1.73
C TYR A 99 1.09 -4.28 0.95
N GLU A 100 1.89 -3.33 0.45
CA GLU A 100 1.36 -2.19 -0.30
C GLU A 100 1.11 -2.57 -1.77
N LEU A 101 0.19 -1.83 -2.39
CA LEU A 101 -0.35 -2.11 -3.73
C LEU A 101 0.72 -2.40 -4.78
N SER A 102 1.74 -1.55 -4.90
CA SER A 102 2.70 -1.70 -6.02
C SER A 102 3.61 -2.92 -5.87
N ALA A 103 3.98 -3.27 -4.63
CA ALA A 103 4.75 -4.47 -4.34
C ALA A 103 3.90 -5.73 -4.53
N THR A 104 2.70 -5.76 -3.94
CA THR A 104 1.79 -6.91 -4.07
C THR A 104 1.39 -7.16 -5.53
N MET A 105 1.17 -6.10 -6.32
CA MET A 105 0.91 -6.23 -7.77
C MET A 105 2.07 -6.89 -8.53
N ALA A 106 3.33 -6.60 -8.15
CA ALA A 106 4.48 -7.28 -8.73
C ALA A 106 4.60 -8.72 -8.22
N ASP A 107 4.37 -8.97 -6.93
CA ASP A 107 4.49 -10.29 -6.30
C ASP A 107 3.48 -11.29 -6.85
N HIS A 108 2.25 -10.86 -7.16
CA HIS A 108 1.25 -11.67 -7.88
C HIS A 108 1.75 -12.26 -9.21
N GLN A 109 2.78 -11.65 -9.82
CA GLN A 109 3.36 -12.12 -11.08
C GLN A 109 4.60 -12.98 -10.88
N MET A 110 5.26 -12.86 -9.73
CA MET A 110 6.53 -13.52 -9.43
C MET A 110 6.35 -14.83 -8.66
N TYR A 111 5.30 -14.94 -7.86
CA TYR A 111 5.04 -16.07 -6.98
C TYR A 111 3.73 -16.77 -7.35
N SER A 112 3.68 -18.06 -7.03
CA SER A 112 2.46 -18.86 -7.12
C SER A 112 2.03 -19.30 -5.74
N ASN A 113 0.72 -19.44 -5.58
CA ASN A 113 0.04 -19.78 -4.34
C ASN A 113 -0.50 -21.21 -4.39
N LEU A 114 -0.96 -21.73 -3.25
CA LEU A 114 -1.66 -23.02 -3.20
C LEU A 114 -2.94 -22.98 -4.05
N VAL A 115 -3.67 -21.89 -3.94
CA VAL A 115 -4.92 -21.61 -4.64
C VAL A 115 -4.87 -20.20 -5.21
N THR A 116 -5.73 -19.92 -6.18
CA THR A 116 -5.86 -18.60 -6.81
C THR A 116 -7.34 -18.31 -7.07
N PHE A 117 -7.68 -17.16 -7.65
CA PHE A 117 -9.03 -16.85 -8.11
C PHE A 117 -9.16 -17.03 -9.61
N ALA A 118 -10.38 -17.28 -10.07
CA ALA A 118 -10.68 -17.25 -11.49
C ALA A 118 -10.61 -15.81 -12.00
N ARG A 119 -10.16 -15.66 -13.25
CA ARG A 119 -10.06 -14.37 -13.93
C ARG A 119 -11.42 -13.65 -13.85
N GLY A 120 -11.48 -12.53 -13.13
CA GLY A 120 -12.69 -11.70 -12.96
C GLY A 120 -13.73 -12.27 -11.99
N ASN A 121 -13.39 -13.31 -11.23
CA ASN A 121 -14.28 -13.91 -10.25
C ASN A 121 -13.53 -14.22 -8.95
N LEU A 122 -13.75 -13.35 -7.96
CA LEU A 122 -13.18 -13.41 -6.61
C LEU A 122 -14.05 -14.18 -5.61
N THR A 123 -15.15 -14.79 -6.06
CA THR A 123 -16.10 -15.44 -5.15
C THR A 123 -15.73 -16.88 -4.80
N GLN A 124 -14.91 -17.53 -5.62
CA GLN A 124 -14.55 -18.94 -5.45
C GLN A 124 -13.05 -19.16 -5.74
N PRO A 125 -12.28 -19.61 -4.73
CA PRO A 125 -10.92 -20.08 -4.94
C PRO A 125 -10.88 -21.27 -5.89
N ARG A 126 -9.81 -21.35 -6.69
CA ARG A 126 -9.52 -22.44 -7.62
C ARG A 126 -8.09 -22.97 -7.42
N PRO A 127 -7.80 -24.20 -7.88
CA PRO A 127 -6.45 -24.78 -7.81
C PRO A 127 -5.39 -23.94 -8.54
N GLU A 128 -4.21 -23.75 -7.92
CA GLU A 128 -3.00 -23.23 -8.59
C GLU A 128 -1.83 -24.21 -8.42
N VAL A 129 -1.04 -24.13 -7.35
CA VAL A 129 -0.01 -25.14 -7.03
C VAL A 129 -0.65 -26.40 -6.48
N ALA A 130 -1.68 -26.26 -5.65
CA ALA A 130 -2.53 -27.38 -5.29
C ALA A 130 -3.34 -27.81 -6.53
N GLN A 131 -3.55 -29.12 -6.70
CA GLN A 131 -4.50 -29.69 -7.66
C GLN A 131 -5.91 -29.78 -7.04
N SER A 132 -5.98 -30.00 -5.73
CA SER A 132 -7.21 -30.14 -4.94
C SER A 132 -6.90 -29.94 -3.46
N TRP A 133 -7.94 -29.77 -2.65
CA TRP A 133 -7.82 -29.75 -1.20
C TRP A 133 -9.05 -30.34 -0.53
N ASP A 134 -8.85 -30.89 0.66
CA ASP A 134 -9.90 -31.38 1.54
C ASP A 134 -10.00 -30.47 2.77
N VAL A 135 -11.21 -30.24 3.26
CA VAL A 135 -11.47 -29.48 4.49
C VAL A 135 -12.18 -30.40 5.49
N SER A 136 -11.67 -30.48 6.72
CA SER A 136 -12.34 -31.24 7.79
C SER A 136 -13.71 -30.65 8.11
N LYS A 137 -14.60 -31.48 8.68
CA LYS A 137 -15.98 -31.09 9.01
C LYS A 137 -16.08 -29.88 9.95
N ASP A 138 -15.09 -29.71 10.82
CA ASP A 138 -14.97 -28.59 11.76
C ASP A 138 -14.23 -27.38 11.19
N GLY A 139 -13.79 -27.44 9.92
CA GLY A 139 -13.12 -26.33 9.23
C GLY A 139 -11.72 -26.02 9.74
N ARG A 140 -11.08 -26.94 10.48
CA ARG A 140 -9.78 -26.72 11.13
C ARG A 140 -8.60 -27.39 10.44
N ILE A 141 -8.82 -28.42 9.64
CA ILE A 141 -7.75 -29.14 8.95
C ILE A 141 -7.97 -28.99 7.45
N TYR A 142 -6.96 -28.45 6.77
CA TYR A 142 -6.91 -28.31 5.33
C TYR A 142 -5.78 -29.17 4.80
N THR A 143 -6.12 -30.13 3.93
CA THR A 143 -5.15 -31.00 3.28
C THR A 143 -5.07 -30.62 1.81
N PHE A 144 -3.96 -30.02 1.39
CA PHE A 144 -3.69 -29.66 0.00
C PHE A 144 -2.89 -30.75 -0.68
N HIS A 145 -3.34 -31.16 -1.87
CA HIS A 145 -2.64 -32.10 -2.74
C HIS A 145 -1.97 -31.30 -3.85
N LEU A 146 -0.65 -31.36 -3.96
CA LEU A 146 0.13 -30.52 -4.88
C LEU A 146 0.22 -31.16 -6.28
N LYS A 147 0.21 -30.33 -7.33
CA LYS A 147 0.56 -30.79 -8.68
C LYS A 147 2.03 -31.21 -8.71
N ARG A 148 2.36 -32.18 -9.56
CA ARG A 148 3.73 -32.66 -9.74
C ARG A 148 4.46 -31.89 -10.84
N GLY A 149 5.78 -31.80 -10.70
CA GLY A 149 6.67 -31.27 -11.74
C GLY A 149 6.70 -29.75 -11.86
N ILE A 150 6.13 -29.02 -10.89
CA ILE A 150 6.25 -27.56 -10.84
C ILE A 150 7.71 -27.21 -10.54
N VAL A 151 8.22 -26.17 -11.21
CA VAL A 151 9.59 -25.67 -11.00
C VAL A 151 9.58 -24.19 -10.67
N PHE A 152 10.51 -23.79 -9.82
CA PHE A 152 10.82 -22.39 -9.56
C PHE A 152 11.58 -21.77 -10.73
N SER A 153 11.63 -20.44 -10.76
CA SER A 153 12.47 -19.66 -11.68
C SER A 153 13.96 -20.06 -11.61
N SER A 154 14.44 -20.58 -10.48
CA SER A 154 15.79 -21.15 -10.30
C SER A 154 16.03 -22.46 -11.07
N GLY A 155 14.96 -23.21 -11.36
CA GLY A 155 14.99 -24.58 -11.85
C GLY A 155 14.84 -25.67 -10.78
N ASN A 156 14.80 -25.30 -9.49
CA ASN A 156 14.48 -26.24 -8.42
C ASN A 156 13.03 -26.70 -8.52
N SER A 157 12.75 -27.93 -8.10
CA SER A 157 11.38 -28.45 -8.02
C SER A 157 10.65 -27.86 -6.81
N LEU A 158 9.39 -27.47 -7.00
CA LEU A 158 8.51 -27.07 -5.90
C LEU A 158 7.93 -28.30 -5.23
N THR A 159 8.04 -28.37 -3.90
CA THR A 159 7.54 -29.47 -3.06
C THR A 159 6.73 -28.95 -1.87
N ALA A 160 6.07 -29.85 -1.14
CA ALA A 160 5.37 -29.54 0.10
C ALA A 160 6.29 -28.92 1.17
N ASP A 161 7.58 -29.25 1.17
CA ASP A 161 8.56 -28.67 2.10
C ASP A 161 8.77 -27.16 1.86
N ASP A 162 8.65 -26.69 0.62
CA ASP A 162 8.74 -25.27 0.28
C ASP A 162 7.52 -24.50 0.80
N VAL A 163 6.35 -25.13 0.77
CA VAL A 163 5.13 -24.57 1.37
C VAL A 163 5.28 -24.47 2.88
N VAL A 164 5.72 -25.54 3.55
CA VAL A 164 5.98 -25.53 5.00
C VAL A 164 7.00 -24.45 5.36
N TYR A 165 8.09 -24.36 4.61
CA TYR A 165 9.12 -23.32 4.81
C TYR A 165 8.55 -21.91 4.64
N THR A 166 7.68 -21.69 3.65
CA THR A 166 7.02 -20.39 3.42
C THR A 166 6.19 -19.97 4.64
N PHE A 167 5.36 -20.87 5.20
CA PHE A 167 4.59 -20.56 6.41
C PHE A 167 5.48 -20.26 7.62
N GLN A 168 6.53 -21.07 7.82
CA GLN A 168 7.51 -20.84 8.88
C GLN A 168 8.18 -19.47 8.74
N ARG A 169 8.51 -19.10 7.50
CA ARG A 169 9.13 -17.83 7.16
C ARG A 169 8.20 -16.67 7.48
N VAL A 170 6.97 -16.64 6.99
CA VAL A 170 6.00 -15.54 7.22
C VAL A 170 5.89 -15.18 8.70
N VAL A 171 5.78 -16.17 9.58
CA VAL A 171 5.61 -15.93 11.03
C VAL A 171 6.93 -15.61 11.76
N SER A 172 8.08 -15.90 11.15
CA SER A 172 9.42 -15.68 11.72
C SER A 172 10.06 -14.37 11.27
N LEU A 173 9.58 -13.77 10.19
CA LEU A 173 10.02 -12.45 9.73
C LEU A 173 9.72 -11.36 10.77
N PRO A 174 10.45 -10.22 10.74
CA PRO A 174 10.07 -9.06 11.52
C PRO A 174 8.58 -8.80 11.37
N LYS A 175 7.88 -8.56 12.49
CA LYS A 175 6.41 -8.39 12.52
C LYS A 175 6.01 -7.12 11.77
N ASP A 176 5.96 -7.22 10.45
CA ASP A 176 5.52 -6.23 9.47
C ASP A 176 4.08 -6.58 9.06
N PRO A 177 3.35 -5.72 8.32
CA PRO A 177 1.90 -5.82 8.24
C PRO A 177 1.46 -7.15 7.62
N ALA A 178 2.06 -7.64 6.54
CA ALA A 178 1.53 -8.81 5.83
C ALA A 178 1.33 -10.06 6.73
N ALA A 179 2.20 -10.29 7.72
CA ALA A 179 2.13 -11.45 8.61
C ALA A 179 0.82 -11.53 9.42
N TRP A 180 0.09 -10.42 9.61
CA TRP A 180 -1.21 -10.45 10.29
C TRP A 180 -2.21 -11.36 9.56
N LEU A 181 -2.13 -11.45 8.22
CA LEU A 181 -3.00 -12.28 7.40
C LEU A 181 -2.91 -13.77 7.75
N ILE A 182 -1.71 -14.25 8.12
CA ILE A 182 -1.51 -15.63 8.58
C ILE A 182 -1.73 -15.76 10.09
N THR A 183 -1.15 -14.85 10.88
CA THR A 183 -1.17 -14.95 12.35
C THR A 183 -2.56 -14.78 12.95
N GLN A 184 -3.48 -14.11 12.25
CA GLN A 184 -4.88 -13.99 12.68
C GLN A 184 -5.62 -15.33 12.76
N MET A 185 -5.11 -16.38 12.10
CA MET A 185 -5.63 -17.76 12.17
C MET A 185 -5.11 -18.51 13.40
N GLY A 186 -4.24 -17.88 14.20
CA GLY A 186 -3.60 -18.47 15.38
C GLY A 186 -2.28 -19.18 15.08
N ILE A 187 -1.80 -19.17 13.83
CA ILE A 187 -0.50 -19.74 13.45
C ILE A 187 0.60 -18.72 13.78
N ASP A 188 1.57 -19.10 14.59
CA ASP A 188 2.69 -18.22 14.99
C ASP A 188 4.03 -18.96 14.98
N ASP A 189 5.10 -18.25 15.31
CA ASP A 189 6.47 -18.76 15.38
C ASP A 189 6.64 -19.94 16.36
N LYS A 190 5.70 -20.13 17.29
CA LYS A 190 5.77 -21.18 18.31
C LYS A 190 5.06 -22.46 17.90
N ASN A 191 4.02 -22.36 17.07
CA ASN A 191 3.21 -23.51 16.68
C ASN A 191 3.27 -23.88 15.19
N VAL A 192 3.85 -23.04 14.33
CA VAL A 192 3.85 -23.25 12.87
C VAL A 192 4.43 -24.61 12.46
N SER A 193 5.42 -25.12 13.19
CA SER A 193 6.07 -26.41 12.89
C SER A 193 5.16 -27.63 13.10
N SER A 194 4.14 -27.52 13.95
CA SER A 194 3.12 -28.56 14.13
C SER A 194 1.81 -28.22 13.43
N ALA A 195 1.54 -26.94 13.20
CA ALA A 195 0.34 -26.46 12.49
C ALA A 195 0.44 -26.66 10.98
N VAL A 196 1.64 -26.58 10.38
CA VAL A 196 1.83 -26.74 8.93
C VAL A 196 2.86 -27.83 8.68
N THR A 197 2.43 -28.95 8.09
CA THR A 197 3.25 -30.15 7.93
C THR A 197 3.19 -30.70 6.51
N ALA A 198 4.24 -31.40 6.10
CA ALA A 198 4.34 -32.10 4.83
C ALA A 198 4.54 -33.60 5.10
N PRO A 199 3.47 -34.42 5.19
CA PRO A 199 3.62 -35.87 5.40
C PRO A 199 4.32 -36.57 4.22
N ASP A 200 4.28 -35.98 3.03
CA ASP A 200 5.01 -36.40 1.84
C ASP A 200 5.29 -35.21 0.92
N PRO A 201 6.14 -35.34 -0.11
CA PRO A 201 6.53 -34.21 -0.98
C PRO A 201 5.40 -33.54 -1.76
N SER A 202 4.22 -34.13 -1.83
CA SER A 202 3.06 -33.66 -2.59
C SER A 202 1.83 -33.38 -1.74
N THR A 203 1.93 -33.41 -0.41
CA THR A 203 0.80 -33.17 0.49
C THR A 203 1.20 -32.14 1.54
N VAL A 204 0.37 -31.11 1.72
CA VAL A 204 0.52 -30.11 2.80
C VAL A 204 -0.71 -30.18 3.69
N VAL A 205 -0.51 -30.28 5.00
CA VAL A 205 -1.58 -30.26 5.99
C VAL A 205 -1.45 -29.00 6.83
N VAL A 206 -2.49 -28.17 6.83
CA VAL A 206 -2.62 -26.97 7.67
C VAL A 206 -3.69 -27.23 8.73
N ALA A 207 -3.28 -27.27 9.99
CA ALA A 207 -4.14 -27.44 11.16
C ALA A 207 -4.26 -26.10 11.90
N LEU A 208 -5.45 -25.51 11.86
CA LEU A 208 -5.76 -24.22 12.48
C LEU A 208 -5.96 -24.38 14.00
N PRO A 209 -5.22 -23.62 14.83
CA PRO A 209 -5.37 -23.67 16.29
C PRO A 209 -6.76 -23.23 16.79
N LYS A 210 -7.47 -22.41 16.02
CA LYS A 210 -8.83 -21.94 16.29
C LYS A 210 -9.71 -22.02 15.04
N PRO A 211 -11.04 -21.96 15.16
CA PRO A 211 -11.92 -21.88 13.99
C PRO A 211 -11.60 -20.63 13.18
N PHE A 212 -11.79 -20.73 11.87
CA PHE A 212 -11.65 -19.62 10.94
C PHE A 212 -12.54 -19.89 9.74
N SER A 213 -13.15 -18.87 9.16
CA SER A 213 -13.99 -19.01 7.96
C SER A 213 -13.20 -19.70 6.83
N PRO A 214 -13.63 -20.87 6.32
CA PRO A 214 -13.01 -21.53 5.17
C PRO A 214 -12.90 -20.66 3.92
N GLY A 215 -13.90 -19.80 3.68
CA GLY A 215 -13.86 -18.85 2.56
C GLY A 215 -12.73 -17.83 2.74
N ALA A 216 -12.62 -17.24 3.93
CA ALA A 216 -11.54 -16.31 4.25
C ALA A 216 -10.16 -17.00 4.24
N PHE A 217 -10.05 -18.22 4.80
CA PHE A 217 -8.81 -18.99 4.80
C PHE A 217 -8.28 -19.20 3.38
N LEU A 218 -9.09 -19.78 2.49
CA LEU A 218 -8.68 -20.03 1.11
C LEU A 218 -8.41 -18.75 0.33
N SER A 219 -9.12 -17.66 0.66
CA SER A 219 -8.89 -16.35 0.07
C SER A 219 -7.52 -15.78 0.46
N ILE A 220 -7.12 -15.91 1.72
CA ILE A 220 -5.78 -15.52 2.19
C ILE A 220 -4.70 -16.41 1.57
N MET A 221 -4.99 -17.70 1.36
CA MET A 221 -4.06 -18.60 0.66
C MET A 221 -3.82 -18.22 -0.81
N ALA A 222 -4.68 -17.39 -1.40
CA ALA A 222 -4.50 -16.82 -2.74
C ALA A 222 -3.77 -15.47 -2.74
N ASN A 223 -3.49 -14.87 -1.58
CA ASN A 223 -2.76 -13.61 -1.46
C ASN A 223 -1.23 -13.86 -1.49
N PRO A 224 -0.41 -12.97 -2.08
CA PRO A 224 1.04 -13.17 -2.18
C PRO A 224 1.76 -13.34 -0.85
N VAL A 225 1.17 -12.93 0.29
CA VAL A 225 1.69 -13.27 1.62
C VAL A 225 1.94 -14.78 1.79
N ALA A 226 1.10 -15.61 1.18
CA ALA A 226 1.21 -17.07 1.14
C ALA A 226 1.92 -17.60 -0.12
N GLY A 227 2.53 -16.70 -0.91
CA GLY A 227 3.30 -17.02 -2.11
C GLY A 227 4.49 -17.90 -1.78
N ILE A 228 4.57 -19.04 -2.45
CA ILE A 228 5.53 -20.10 -2.13
C ILE A 228 6.92 -19.68 -2.62
N VAL A 229 7.89 -19.63 -1.71
CA VAL A 229 9.28 -19.30 -2.02
C VAL A 229 10.12 -20.56 -2.23
N ASP A 230 11.09 -20.49 -3.14
CA ASP A 230 12.11 -21.53 -3.32
C ASP A 230 12.99 -21.60 -2.06
N SER A 231 12.72 -22.59 -1.21
CA SER A 231 13.38 -22.66 0.09
C SER A 231 14.88 -22.87 -0.03
N ALA A 232 15.36 -23.56 -1.07
CA ALA A 232 16.78 -23.80 -1.28
C ALA A 232 17.50 -22.50 -1.70
N THR A 233 16.93 -21.74 -2.65
CA THR A 233 17.47 -20.45 -3.08
C THR A 233 17.45 -19.43 -1.95
N VAL A 234 16.35 -19.34 -1.20
CA VAL A 234 16.25 -18.38 -0.08
C VAL A 234 17.24 -18.74 1.04
N LYS A 235 17.34 -20.02 1.42
CA LYS A 235 18.29 -20.48 2.47
C LYS A 235 19.74 -20.15 2.12
N ALA A 236 20.11 -20.18 0.83
CA ALA A 236 21.45 -19.83 0.38
C ALA A 236 21.81 -18.34 0.59
N HIS A 237 20.82 -17.47 0.79
CA HIS A 237 20.98 -16.02 0.98
C HIS A 237 20.59 -15.55 2.39
N VAL A 238 20.37 -16.47 3.35
CA VAL A 238 20.10 -16.10 4.73
C VAL A 238 21.34 -15.48 5.36
N VAL A 239 21.17 -14.29 5.94
CA VAL A 239 22.23 -13.57 6.67
C VAL A 239 21.67 -13.19 8.04
N ASN A 240 22.42 -13.47 9.11
CA ASN A 240 22.01 -13.12 10.48
C ASN A 240 20.61 -13.63 10.88
N ASN A 241 20.22 -14.82 10.41
CA ASN A 241 18.90 -15.42 10.65
C ASN A 241 17.72 -14.55 10.15
N ASP A 242 17.93 -13.72 9.12
CA ASP A 242 16.90 -12.88 8.52
C ASP A 242 15.92 -13.63 7.61
N TRP A 243 16.03 -14.97 7.53
CA TRP A 243 15.23 -15.80 6.63
C TRP A 243 15.30 -15.35 5.15
N GLY A 244 16.42 -14.76 4.71
CA GLY A 244 16.65 -14.29 3.35
C GLY A 244 15.84 -13.03 2.99
N ASN A 245 15.26 -12.36 3.99
CA ASN A 245 14.47 -11.14 3.81
C ASN A 245 15.25 -10.01 3.16
N GLY A 246 16.50 -9.79 3.57
CA GLY A 246 17.33 -8.72 3.00
C GLY A 246 17.59 -8.93 1.51
N TRP A 247 17.70 -10.19 1.06
CA TRP A 247 17.91 -10.53 -0.34
C TRP A 247 16.61 -10.46 -1.15
N LEU A 248 15.50 -11.00 -0.62
CA LEU A 248 14.18 -10.92 -1.27
C LEU A 248 13.61 -9.51 -1.36
N THR A 249 14.20 -8.55 -0.65
CA THR A 249 13.83 -7.14 -0.74
C THR A 249 13.97 -6.58 -2.16
N ASP A 250 14.89 -7.10 -2.97
CA ASP A 250 15.12 -6.69 -4.37
C ASP A 250 15.52 -7.84 -5.30
N HIS A 251 15.20 -9.08 -4.91
CA HIS A 251 15.33 -10.30 -5.71
C HIS A 251 14.03 -11.12 -5.62
N SER A 252 13.80 -12.02 -6.58
CA SER A 252 12.65 -12.92 -6.59
C SER A 252 13.08 -14.38 -6.53
N ALA A 253 12.33 -15.21 -5.77
CA ALA A 253 12.55 -16.67 -5.71
C ALA A 253 11.24 -17.45 -5.82
N GLY A 254 10.40 -17.07 -6.79
CA GLY A 254 9.10 -17.69 -7.01
C GLY A 254 9.03 -18.58 -8.24
N SER A 255 7.85 -19.13 -8.46
CA SER A 255 7.46 -20.01 -9.58
C SER A 255 6.43 -19.36 -10.52
N GLY A 256 6.16 -18.06 -10.35
CA GLY A 256 5.19 -17.32 -11.15
C GLY A 256 5.62 -17.11 -12.62
N PRO A 257 4.74 -16.55 -13.45
CA PRO A 257 4.99 -16.34 -14.88
C PRO A 257 6.06 -15.30 -15.20
N PHE A 258 6.39 -14.43 -14.25
CA PHE A 258 7.45 -13.43 -14.37
C PHE A 258 8.46 -13.57 -13.23
N GLN A 259 9.60 -12.92 -13.37
CA GLN A 259 10.63 -12.80 -12.35
C GLN A 259 11.18 -11.37 -12.33
N LEU A 260 11.71 -10.94 -11.19
CA LEU A 260 12.28 -9.60 -11.07
C LEU A 260 13.52 -9.48 -11.95
N ALA A 261 13.52 -8.52 -12.86
CA ALA A 261 14.70 -8.16 -13.64
C ALA A 261 15.54 -7.13 -12.91
N ARG A 262 14.86 -6.07 -12.41
CA ARG A 262 15.51 -4.97 -11.71
C ARG A 262 14.50 -4.16 -10.90
N TRP A 263 14.93 -3.68 -9.75
CA TRP A 263 14.26 -2.59 -9.05
C TRP A 263 15.23 -1.43 -8.80
N GLU A 264 14.97 -0.29 -9.42
CA GLU A 264 15.62 0.97 -9.08
C GLU A 264 14.69 1.80 -8.21
N ARG A 265 15.08 2.00 -6.94
CA ARG A 265 14.24 2.63 -5.92
C ARG A 265 13.77 4.01 -6.38
N GLN A 266 12.47 4.26 -6.23
CA GLN A 266 11.82 5.52 -6.65
C GLN A 266 11.91 5.81 -8.16
N VAL A 267 12.39 4.87 -8.98
CA VAL A 267 12.53 5.04 -10.44
C VAL A 267 11.63 4.05 -11.17
N ALA A 268 11.84 2.74 -11.02
CA ALA A 268 11.02 1.73 -11.69
C ALA A 268 11.21 0.32 -11.09
N ILE A 269 10.14 -0.47 -11.12
CA ILE A 269 10.19 -1.94 -10.97
C ILE A 269 10.04 -2.56 -12.36
N GLU A 270 10.92 -3.51 -12.69
CA GLU A 270 10.91 -4.20 -13.97
C GLU A 270 10.86 -5.71 -13.78
N LEU A 271 9.86 -6.34 -14.41
CA LEU A 271 9.70 -7.79 -14.46
C LEU A 271 9.94 -8.31 -15.88
N VAL A 272 10.49 -9.52 -15.99
CA VAL A 272 10.66 -10.24 -17.26
C VAL A 272 10.05 -11.63 -17.16
N GLU A 273 9.72 -12.23 -18.29
CA GLU A 273 9.17 -13.60 -18.32
C GLU A 273 10.05 -14.58 -17.56
N ASN A 274 9.42 -15.51 -16.85
CA ASN A 274 10.07 -16.69 -16.31
C ASN A 274 10.05 -17.79 -17.38
N PRO A 275 11.19 -18.12 -18.02
CA PRO A 275 11.23 -19.13 -19.08
C PRO A 275 10.94 -20.56 -18.58
N ARG A 276 10.88 -20.76 -17.25
CA ARG A 276 10.60 -22.05 -16.62
C ARG A 276 9.16 -22.18 -16.12
N TYR A 277 8.33 -21.15 -16.30
CA TYR A 277 6.93 -21.19 -15.87
C TYR A 277 6.17 -22.35 -16.52
N ASN A 278 5.54 -23.19 -15.70
CA ASN A 278 4.85 -24.40 -16.16
C ASN A 278 3.51 -24.70 -15.46
N LEU A 279 2.95 -23.72 -14.74
CA LEU A 279 1.62 -23.82 -14.12
C LEU A 279 0.48 -23.41 -15.06
N GLY A 280 0.80 -22.78 -16.20
CA GLY A 280 -0.14 -22.27 -17.19
C GLY A 280 0.54 -22.00 -18.54
N PRO A 281 -0.15 -21.32 -19.47
CA PRO A 281 0.47 -20.94 -20.75
C PRO A 281 1.60 -19.92 -20.53
N ALA A 282 2.61 -19.93 -21.40
CA ALA A 282 3.65 -18.91 -21.37
C ALA A 282 3.04 -17.52 -21.66
N PRO A 283 3.45 -16.47 -20.93
CA PRO A 283 2.92 -15.12 -21.14
C PRO A 283 3.33 -14.59 -22.52
N GLN A 284 2.44 -13.88 -23.21
CA GLN A 284 2.79 -13.25 -24.50
C GLN A 284 3.55 -11.93 -24.30
N VAL A 285 3.16 -11.17 -23.27
CA VAL A 285 3.97 -10.07 -22.74
C VAL A 285 5.19 -10.67 -22.07
N LYS A 286 6.37 -10.18 -22.43
CA LYS A 286 7.66 -10.69 -21.93
C LYS A 286 8.34 -9.77 -20.93
N ARG A 287 7.92 -8.51 -20.87
CA ARG A 287 8.47 -7.49 -19.99
C ARG A 287 7.36 -6.59 -19.47
N ILE A 288 7.38 -6.31 -18.17
CA ILE A 288 6.47 -5.38 -17.51
C ILE A 288 7.32 -4.31 -16.82
N ILE A 289 6.95 -3.04 -17.01
CA ILE A 289 7.64 -1.92 -16.39
C ILE A 289 6.63 -1.09 -15.61
N PHE A 290 6.92 -0.89 -14.33
CA PHE A 290 6.22 0.01 -13.43
C PHE A 290 7.09 1.25 -13.18
N PRO A 291 7.14 2.24 -14.10
CA PRO A 291 7.84 3.48 -13.82
C PRO A 291 7.14 4.24 -12.68
N ASN A 292 7.92 4.82 -11.78
CA ASN A 292 7.42 5.64 -10.68
C ASN A 292 6.98 7.01 -11.19
N ILE A 293 5.68 7.19 -11.38
CA ILE A 293 5.08 8.43 -11.87
C ILE A 293 3.99 8.88 -10.90
N LEU A 294 4.32 9.84 -10.04
CA LEU A 294 3.42 10.31 -9.00
C LEU A 294 2.21 11.07 -9.56
N GLU A 295 2.44 11.99 -10.51
CA GLU A 295 1.42 12.90 -11.01
C GLU A 295 0.56 12.25 -12.11
N ASN A 296 -0.73 12.08 -11.86
CA ASN A 296 -1.68 11.49 -12.82
C ASN A 296 -1.72 12.21 -14.18
N THR A 297 -1.41 13.51 -14.23
CA THR A 297 -1.30 14.28 -15.48
C THR A 297 -0.14 13.77 -16.33
N VAL A 298 1.01 13.48 -15.71
CA VAL A 298 2.19 12.92 -16.39
C VAL A 298 1.90 11.50 -16.86
N GLN A 299 1.22 10.68 -16.03
CA GLN A 299 0.79 9.34 -16.43
C GLN A 299 -0.10 9.38 -17.69
N ARG A 300 -1.10 10.27 -17.73
CA ARG A 300 -1.98 10.47 -18.89
C ARG A 300 -1.21 10.95 -20.13
N GLU A 301 -0.25 11.86 -19.96
CA GLU A 301 0.59 12.33 -21.06
C GLU A 301 1.46 11.23 -21.66
N MET A 302 2.06 10.39 -20.81
CA MET A 302 2.81 9.21 -21.25
C MET A 302 1.91 8.27 -22.05
N LEU A 303 0.69 8.00 -21.58
CA LEU A 303 -0.29 7.21 -22.32
C LEU A 303 -0.63 7.83 -23.68
N GLY A 304 -0.87 9.15 -23.73
CA GLY A 304 -1.22 9.88 -24.96
C GLY A 304 -0.10 9.88 -26.01
N ARG A 305 1.17 9.93 -25.56
CA ARG A 305 2.37 9.80 -26.43
C ARG A 305 2.65 8.35 -26.83
N GLY A 306 2.09 7.39 -26.10
CA GLY A 306 2.33 5.96 -26.29
C GLY A 306 3.54 5.42 -25.53
N ASP A 307 4.14 6.23 -24.64
CA ASP A 307 5.24 5.85 -23.74
C ASP A 307 4.76 4.91 -22.62
N ALA A 308 3.47 4.99 -22.27
CA ALA A 308 2.78 4.07 -21.37
C ALA A 308 1.63 3.35 -22.09
N ASP A 309 1.25 2.17 -21.58
CA ASP A 309 0.09 1.42 -22.05
C ASP A 309 -1.11 1.54 -21.09
N VAL A 310 -0.85 1.83 -19.81
CA VAL A 310 -1.87 2.11 -18.80
C VAL A 310 -1.46 3.33 -17.98
N ALA A 311 -2.44 4.20 -17.70
CA ALA A 311 -2.33 5.28 -16.72
C ALA A 311 -3.36 5.07 -15.60
N TRP A 312 -2.95 5.30 -14.37
CA TRP A 312 -3.69 4.97 -13.16
C TRP A 312 -4.20 6.23 -12.44
N ASN A 313 -5.23 6.12 -11.59
CA ASN A 313 -5.73 7.23 -10.74
C ASN A 313 -5.98 8.56 -11.50
N LEU A 314 -6.58 8.49 -12.69
CA LEU A 314 -6.94 9.70 -13.44
C LEU A 314 -8.20 10.37 -12.86
N SER A 315 -8.20 11.69 -12.82
CA SER A 315 -9.37 12.49 -12.42
C SER A 315 -10.51 12.36 -13.44
N ALA A 316 -11.75 12.67 -13.03
CA ALA A 316 -12.91 12.62 -13.91
C ALA A 316 -12.72 13.44 -15.20
N ALA A 317 -12.12 14.63 -15.11
CA ALA A 317 -11.82 15.48 -16.26
C ALA A 317 -10.78 14.84 -17.20
N GLN A 318 -9.74 14.21 -16.63
CA GLN A 318 -8.74 13.50 -17.41
C GLN A 318 -9.34 12.27 -18.12
N LEU A 319 -10.23 11.53 -17.45
CA LEU A 319 -10.94 10.39 -18.04
C LEU A 319 -11.87 10.82 -19.18
N ALA A 320 -12.52 11.98 -19.09
CA ALA A 320 -13.31 12.54 -20.19
C ALA A 320 -12.44 12.78 -21.43
N ALA A 321 -11.23 13.31 -21.26
CA ALA A 321 -10.28 13.47 -22.37
C ALA A 321 -9.84 12.11 -22.95
N VAL A 322 -9.60 11.09 -22.11
CA VAL A 322 -9.25 9.73 -22.57
C VAL A 322 -10.37 9.13 -23.41
N ARG A 323 -11.64 9.27 -23.01
CA ARG A 323 -12.79 8.76 -23.77
C ARG A 323 -12.93 9.38 -25.17
N SER A 324 -12.36 10.56 -25.39
CA SER A 324 -12.36 11.23 -26.70
C SER A 324 -11.23 10.78 -27.64
N ASP A 325 -10.18 10.11 -27.14
CA ASP A 325 -9.09 9.61 -27.96
C ASP A 325 -9.43 8.22 -28.52
N PRO A 326 -9.53 8.03 -29.85
CA PRO A 326 -9.92 6.76 -30.44
C PRO A 326 -8.90 5.63 -30.22
N ARG A 327 -7.69 5.93 -29.77
CA ARG A 327 -6.62 4.96 -29.47
C ARG A 327 -6.70 4.40 -28.05
N LEU A 328 -7.50 5.02 -27.18
CA LEU A 328 -7.58 4.70 -25.76
C LEU A 328 -8.99 4.26 -25.38
N TYR A 329 -9.12 3.65 -24.21
CA TYR A 329 -10.39 3.39 -23.56
C TYR A 329 -10.23 3.48 -22.04
N VAL A 330 -11.35 3.59 -21.32
CA VAL A 330 -11.36 3.62 -19.85
C VAL A 330 -11.94 2.32 -19.34
N VAL A 331 -11.26 1.71 -18.37
CA VAL A 331 -11.78 0.62 -17.53
C VAL A 331 -12.22 1.25 -16.21
N GLN A 332 -13.48 1.05 -15.84
CA GLN A 332 -13.98 1.42 -14.52
C GLN A 332 -14.55 0.19 -13.84
N THR A 333 -14.11 -0.08 -12.62
CA THR A 333 -14.68 -1.12 -11.76
C THR A 333 -14.98 -0.53 -10.40
N PRO A 334 -16.06 -0.97 -9.72
CA PRO A 334 -16.18 -0.77 -8.28
C PRO A 334 -14.90 -1.29 -7.62
N ASP A 335 -14.24 -0.42 -6.88
CA ASP A 335 -13.06 -0.79 -6.12
C ASP A 335 -13.50 -1.36 -4.77
N LEU A 336 -12.81 -2.37 -4.28
CA LEU A 336 -13.03 -2.88 -2.92
C LEU A 336 -12.08 -2.14 -1.99
N ALA A 337 -12.30 -0.84 -1.87
CA ALA A 337 -11.46 0.07 -1.12
C ALA A 337 -12.27 1.20 -0.48
N MET A 338 -11.63 2.00 0.35
CA MET A 338 -12.19 3.25 0.88
C MET A 338 -11.10 4.26 1.19
N GLU A 339 -11.48 5.53 1.16
CA GLU A 339 -10.68 6.63 1.72
C GLU A 339 -11.22 6.98 3.10
N TYR A 340 -10.35 7.08 4.11
CA TYR A 340 -10.75 7.39 5.47
C TYR A 340 -9.88 8.47 6.12
N LEU A 341 -10.49 9.17 7.08
CA LEU A 341 -9.83 10.06 8.03
C LEU A 341 -9.79 9.38 9.40
N GLY A 342 -8.60 9.00 9.85
CA GLY A 342 -8.33 8.45 11.17
C GLY A 342 -8.01 9.54 12.20
N MET A 343 -8.54 9.37 13.42
CA MET A 343 -8.35 10.26 14.56
C MET A 343 -7.68 9.50 15.71
N ASP A 344 -6.45 9.84 16.07
CA ASP A 344 -5.76 9.17 17.18
C ASP A 344 -6.31 9.68 18.52
N VAL A 345 -6.90 8.76 19.30
CA VAL A 345 -7.64 9.11 20.51
C VAL A 345 -6.75 9.48 21.71
N LYS A 346 -5.43 9.26 21.62
CA LYS A 346 -4.47 9.54 22.69
C LYS A 346 -3.55 10.71 22.36
N ASN A 347 -3.09 10.80 21.12
CA ASN A 347 -2.20 11.87 20.67
C ASN A 347 -2.92 13.22 20.58
N VAL A 348 -4.24 13.21 20.42
CA VAL A 348 -5.10 14.39 20.57
C VAL A 348 -6.20 14.09 21.61
N PRO A 349 -6.07 14.58 22.85
CA PRO A 349 -7.00 14.25 23.94
C PRO A 349 -8.48 14.56 23.64
N ALA A 350 -8.77 15.50 22.75
CA ALA A 350 -10.13 15.79 22.32
C ALA A 350 -10.80 14.58 21.62
N PHE A 351 -10.05 13.80 20.84
CA PHE A 351 -10.57 12.64 20.12
C PHE A 351 -10.87 11.43 21.02
N ALA A 352 -10.47 11.44 22.30
CA ALA A 352 -10.92 10.45 23.27
C ALA A 352 -12.44 10.46 23.48
N LYS A 353 -13.10 11.61 23.26
CA LYS A 353 -14.55 11.79 23.42
C LYS A 353 -15.29 11.42 22.14
N ALA A 354 -16.25 10.51 22.23
CA ALA A 354 -17.05 10.06 21.09
C ALA A 354 -17.84 11.21 20.45
N GLU A 355 -18.25 12.21 21.25
CA GLU A 355 -18.92 13.43 20.80
C GLU A 355 -18.04 14.23 19.83
N VAL A 356 -16.74 14.36 20.11
CA VAL A 356 -15.79 15.09 19.25
C VAL A 356 -15.58 14.34 17.94
N ARG A 357 -15.46 13.00 17.99
CA ARG A 357 -15.36 12.17 16.78
C ARG A 357 -16.61 12.26 15.91
N ARG A 358 -17.80 12.26 16.53
CA ARG A 358 -19.08 12.50 15.82
C ARG A 358 -19.15 13.93 15.27
N ALA A 359 -18.65 14.93 15.99
CA ALA A 359 -18.60 16.30 15.52
C ALA A 359 -17.75 16.44 14.25
N VAL A 360 -16.58 15.79 14.19
CA VAL A 360 -15.75 15.70 12.97
C VAL A 360 -16.57 15.11 11.82
N LYS A 361 -17.28 14.00 12.07
CA LYS A 361 -18.11 13.34 11.04
C LYS A 361 -19.26 14.23 10.54
N TYR A 362 -19.91 15.00 11.40
CA TYR A 362 -20.94 15.99 11.00
C TYR A 362 -20.35 17.24 10.32
N ALA A 363 -19.10 17.60 10.62
CA ALA A 363 -18.46 18.77 10.04
C ALA A 363 -18.02 18.55 8.59
N ILE A 364 -17.75 17.31 8.17
CA ILE A 364 -17.32 16.99 6.80
C ILE A 364 -18.48 17.16 5.82
N ASP A 365 -18.23 17.85 4.71
CA ASP A 365 -19.15 17.94 3.59
C ASP A 365 -18.84 16.85 2.56
N TYR A 366 -19.46 15.69 2.77
CA TYR A 366 -19.32 14.50 1.93
C TYR A 366 -19.87 14.72 0.52
N ASP A 367 -20.95 15.50 0.37
CA ASP A 367 -21.56 15.74 -0.94
C ASP A 367 -20.63 16.60 -1.82
N GLY A 368 -19.96 17.61 -1.25
CA GLY A 368 -18.93 18.35 -1.97
C GLY A 368 -17.71 17.50 -2.34
N ILE A 369 -17.30 16.55 -1.48
CA ILE A 369 -16.23 15.60 -1.84
C ILE A 369 -16.65 14.71 -3.03
N ILE A 370 -17.85 14.13 -2.97
CA ILE A 370 -18.34 13.20 -4.00
C ILE A 370 -18.64 13.91 -5.33
N ASN A 371 -19.36 15.03 -5.28
CA ASN A 371 -19.90 15.67 -6.48
C ASN A 371 -18.88 16.63 -7.12
N ASP A 372 -18.13 17.39 -6.31
CA ASP A 372 -17.27 18.46 -6.83
C ASP A 372 -15.83 17.98 -7.03
N LEU A 373 -15.26 17.23 -6.08
CA LEU A 373 -13.89 16.73 -6.20
C LEU A 373 -13.81 15.46 -7.05
N LEU A 374 -14.62 14.45 -6.72
CA LEU A 374 -14.55 13.13 -7.36
C LEU A 374 -15.33 13.08 -8.68
N ASN A 375 -16.45 13.80 -8.78
CA ASN A 375 -17.25 13.95 -10.00
C ASN A 375 -17.49 12.61 -10.75
N GLY A 376 -18.04 11.63 -10.02
CA GLY A 376 -18.34 10.29 -10.52
C GLY A 376 -17.24 9.24 -10.32
N ASN A 377 -16.05 9.61 -9.81
CA ASN A 377 -14.98 8.67 -9.46
C ASN A 377 -15.04 8.16 -8.01
N GLY A 378 -16.18 8.32 -7.33
CA GLY A 378 -16.40 7.75 -6.01
C GLY A 378 -17.88 7.74 -5.64
N THR A 379 -18.20 6.92 -4.64
CA THR A 379 -19.56 6.73 -4.13
C THR A 379 -19.60 6.91 -2.62
N PRO A 380 -20.73 7.41 -2.07
CA PRO A 380 -20.90 7.54 -0.63
C PRO A 380 -20.69 6.20 0.10
N LEU A 381 -19.89 6.24 1.17
CA LEU A 381 -19.67 5.12 2.09
C LEU A 381 -19.38 5.68 3.49
N GLN A 382 -20.05 5.16 4.51
CA GLN A 382 -19.76 5.50 5.92
C GLN A 382 -19.54 4.28 6.82
N GLY A 383 -19.81 3.08 6.30
CA GLY A 383 -19.44 1.82 6.93
C GLY A 383 -18.00 1.42 6.61
N VAL A 384 -17.43 0.53 7.42
CA VAL A 384 -16.08 0.00 7.21
C VAL A 384 -16.05 -1.16 6.23
N ILE A 385 -17.18 -1.75 5.85
CA ILE A 385 -17.21 -2.78 4.80
C ILE A 385 -17.69 -2.11 3.49
N PRO A 386 -16.89 -2.12 2.41
CA PRO A 386 -17.24 -1.47 1.15
C PRO A 386 -18.34 -2.23 0.39
N LYS A 387 -19.02 -1.52 -0.51
CA LYS A 387 -19.98 -2.08 -1.44
C LYS A 387 -19.28 -3.09 -2.35
N GLY A 388 -19.84 -4.29 -2.44
CA GLY A 388 -19.29 -5.42 -3.21
C GLY A 388 -18.89 -6.61 -2.35
N LEU A 389 -18.76 -6.41 -1.03
CA LEU A 389 -18.54 -7.48 -0.07
C LEU A 389 -19.81 -7.84 0.71
N PHE A 390 -19.86 -9.07 1.21
CA PHE A 390 -20.86 -9.50 2.18
C PHE A 390 -20.82 -8.60 3.42
N GLY A 391 -21.97 -8.29 4.04
CA GLY A 391 -22.00 -7.41 5.22
C GLY A 391 -21.86 -5.92 4.91
N TYR A 392 -21.86 -5.51 3.64
CA TYR A 392 -22.01 -4.10 3.25
C TYR A 392 -23.30 -3.49 3.82
N GLU A 393 -23.17 -2.33 4.46
CA GLU A 393 -24.27 -1.56 5.04
C GLU A 393 -24.39 -0.21 4.31
N PRO A 394 -25.49 0.03 3.55
CA PRO A 394 -25.64 1.25 2.75
C PRO A 394 -26.03 2.51 3.56
N THR A 395 -26.32 2.38 4.86
CA THR A 395 -26.72 3.52 5.70
C THR A 395 -25.66 4.63 5.73
N LEU A 396 -26.10 5.87 5.53
CA LEU A 396 -25.29 7.09 5.72
C LEU A 396 -25.75 7.79 7.00
N TRP A 397 -25.06 7.50 8.11
CA TRP A 397 -25.39 8.00 9.45
C TRP A 397 -25.13 9.50 9.65
N PHE A 398 -24.21 10.07 8.90
CA PHE A 398 -23.78 11.46 9.01
C PHE A 398 -24.06 12.21 7.71
N LYS A 399 -24.56 13.44 7.86
CA LYS A 399 -24.65 14.43 6.79
C LYS A 399 -23.95 15.69 7.26
N HIS A 400 -23.56 16.55 6.33
CA HIS A 400 -22.94 17.83 6.67
C HIS A 400 -23.88 18.68 7.52
N ASP A 401 -23.55 18.84 8.80
CA ASP A 401 -24.26 19.68 9.76
C ASP A 401 -23.27 20.36 10.71
N PRO A 402 -22.69 21.50 10.29
CA PRO A 402 -21.78 22.29 11.13
C PRO A 402 -22.40 22.78 12.44
N ALA A 403 -23.72 22.96 12.50
CA ALA A 403 -24.40 23.39 13.71
C ALA A 403 -24.43 22.25 14.75
N LYS A 404 -24.77 21.04 14.31
CA LYS A 404 -24.70 19.84 15.17
C LYS A 404 -23.27 19.55 15.61
N ALA A 405 -22.29 19.69 14.72
CA ALA A 405 -20.88 19.55 15.06
C ALA A 405 -20.46 20.53 16.18
N LYS A 406 -20.81 21.82 16.06
CA LYS A 406 -20.54 22.83 17.12
C LYS A 406 -21.21 22.48 18.44
N SER A 407 -22.46 22.01 18.42
CA SER A 407 -23.16 21.55 19.63
C SER A 407 -22.40 20.42 20.33
N LEU A 408 -22.01 19.39 19.58
CA LEU A 408 -21.26 18.25 20.11
C LEU A 408 -19.89 18.66 20.67
N LEU A 409 -19.19 19.60 20.02
CA LEU A 409 -17.93 20.13 20.55
C LEU A 409 -18.13 20.90 21.86
N ALA A 410 -19.22 21.66 21.99
CA ALA A 410 -19.57 22.36 23.23
C ALA A 410 -19.95 21.39 24.35
N GLU A 411 -20.78 20.39 24.07
CA GLU A 411 -21.16 19.30 25.00
C GLU A 411 -19.93 18.53 25.49
N ALA A 412 -18.96 18.32 24.60
CA ALA A 412 -17.68 17.69 24.93
C ALA A 412 -16.72 18.62 25.70
N GLY A 413 -17.07 19.88 25.96
CA GLY A 413 -16.21 20.85 26.65
C GLY A 413 -15.00 21.33 25.84
N VAL A 414 -15.05 21.22 24.50
CA VAL A 414 -14.01 21.71 23.57
C VAL A 414 -14.56 22.74 22.57
N GLY A 415 -15.65 23.42 22.92
CA GLY A 415 -16.32 24.40 22.06
C GLY A 415 -15.49 25.63 21.69
N ALA A 416 -14.40 25.90 22.42
CA ALA A 416 -13.41 26.92 22.06
C ALA A 416 -12.51 26.50 20.87
N GLY A 417 -12.60 25.24 20.43
CA GLY A 417 -11.76 24.67 19.39
C GLY A 417 -10.48 24.03 19.93
N PHE A 418 -9.77 23.36 19.04
CA PHE A 418 -8.44 22.80 19.28
C PHE A 418 -7.70 22.66 17.95
N THR A 419 -6.40 22.37 18.03
CA THR A 419 -5.54 22.18 16.86
C THR A 419 -5.11 20.73 16.74
N ALA A 420 -5.07 20.20 15.51
CA ALA A 420 -4.49 18.90 15.21
C ALA A 420 -3.68 18.94 13.91
N GLU A 421 -2.64 18.10 13.82
CA GLU A 421 -1.93 17.81 12.57
C GLU A 421 -2.67 16.72 11.78
N LEU A 422 -2.90 16.96 10.48
CA LEU A 422 -3.38 15.97 9.53
C LEU A 422 -2.22 15.48 8.66
N LEU A 423 -1.83 14.23 8.85
CA LEU A 423 -0.83 13.54 8.04
C LEU A 423 -1.49 12.92 6.80
N THR A 424 -0.97 13.21 5.62
CA THR A 424 -1.43 12.60 4.36
C THR A 424 -0.29 12.46 3.34
N SER A 425 -0.52 11.74 2.24
CA SER A 425 0.50 11.53 1.21
C SER A 425 0.68 12.78 0.33
N THR A 426 1.85 12.90 -0.31
CA THR A 426 2.07 13.84 -1.42
C THR A 426 1.42 13.37 -2.73
N GLY A 427 1.05 12.10 -2.82
CA GLY A 427 0.50 11.45 -4.02
C GLY A 427 -1.02 11.60 -4.22
N PRO A 428 -1.58 10.85 -5.17
CA PRO A 428 -3.02 10.81 -5.40
C PRO A 428 -3.75 10.13 -4.25
N ALA A 429 -4.91 10.66 -3.88
CA ALA A 429 -5.91 9.90 -3.12
C ALA A 429 -6.73 9.04 -4.09
N ALA A 430 -7.37 8.00 -3.55
CA ALA A 430 -8.18 7.12 -4.37
C ALA A 430 -9.32 7.90 -5.06
N GLY A 431 -9.65 7.54 -6.30
CA GLY A 431 -10.60 8.30 -7.14
C GLY A 431 -9.96 9.39 -8.03
N GLY A 432 -8.63 9.52 -7.99
CA GLY A 432 -7.87 10.32 -8.96
C GLY A 432 -7.79 11.81 -8.67
N ILE A 433 -7.97 12.19 -7.40
CA ILE A 433 -7.73 13.54 -6.88
C ILE A 433 -6.40 13.58 -6.10
N SER A 434 -5.84 14.76 -5.85
CA SER A 434 -4.67 14.87 -4.98
C SER A 434 -5.06 14.65 -3.51
N SER A 435 -4.21 13.94 -2.76
CA SER A 435 -4.34 13.87 -1.29
C SER A 435 -4.30 15.26 -0.64
N GLY A 436 -3.57 16.21 -1.24
CA GLY A 436 -3.51 17.59 -0.77
C GLY A 436 -4.83 18.35 -0.92
N ASP A 437 -5.53 18.16 -2.05
CA ASP A 437 -6.83 18.80 -2.30
C ASP A 437 -7.90 18.25 -1.36
N LEU A 438 -7.93 16.93 -1.16
CA LEU A 438 -8.85 16.30 -0.20
C LEU A 438 -8.56 16.77 1.23
N ALA A 439 -7.28 16.86 1.63
CA ALA A 439 -6.90 17.35 2.94
C ALA A 439 -7.24 18.83 3.14
N ALA A 440 -7.12 19.66 2.09
CA ALA A 440 -7.53 21.06 2.12
C ALA A 440 -9.05 21.21 2.29
N LYS A 441 -9.85 20.37 1.61
CA LYS A 441 -11.31 20.31 1.80
C LYS A 441 -11.68 19.97 3.24
N VAL A 442 -11.12 18.87 3.78
CA VAL A 442 -11.35 18.45 5.17
C VAL A 442 -10.90 19.53 6.15
N LYS A 443 -9.73 20.15 5.93
CA LYS A 443 -9.24 21.26 6.76
C LYS A 443 -10.24 22.43 6.81
N ASN A 444 -10.81 22.82 5.66
CA ASN A 444 -11.76 23.93 5.59
C ASN A 444 -13.07 23.59 6.31
N ASP A 445 -13.58 22.37 6.10
CA ASP A 445 -14.79 21.86 6.75
C ASP A 445 -14.66 21.84 8.29
N LEU A 446 -13.52 21.33 8.78
CA LEU A 446 -13.22 21.29 10.22
C LEU A 446 -12.94 22.68 10.81
N GLY A 447 -12.32 23.58 10.04
CA GLY A 447 -12.10 24.97 10.43
C GLY A 447 -13.41 25.73 10.69
N ALA A 448 -14.46 25.46 9.90
CA ALA A 448 -15.77 26.11 10.05
C ALA A 448 -16.47 25.80 11.38
N VAL A 449 -16.08 24.72 12.06
CA VAL A 449 -16.59 24.30 13.37
C VAL A 449 -15.62 24.56 14.53
N GLY A 450 -14.47 25.20 14.25
CA GLY A 450 -13.48 25.59 15.27
C GLY A 450 -12.33 24.60 15.48
N ILE A 451 -12.18 23.58 14.62
CA ILE A 451 -11.05 22.65 14.67
C ILE A 451 -9.99 23.13 13.67
N THR A 452 -8.84 23.57 14.17
CA THR A 452 -7.75 24.06 13.32
C THR A 452 -6.86 22.90 12.87
N ILE A 453 -6.76 22.68 11.55
CA ILE A 453 -5.96 21.58 10.99
C ILE A 453 -4.68 22.11 10.33
N ASN A 454 -3.55 21.57 10.75
CA ASN A 454 -2.25 21.75 10.09
C ASN A 454 -1.97 20.54 9.20
N VAL A 455 -2.02 20.71 7.88
CA VAL A 455 -1.77 19.61 6.93
C VAL A 455 -0.27 19.41 6.76
N ARG A 456 0.18 18.16 6.94
CA ARG A 456 1.55 17.71 6.66
C ARG A 456 1.50 16.63 5.59
N GLN A 457 2.04 16.93 4.41
CA GLN A 457 2.19 15.96 3.32
C GLN A 457 3.59 15.34 3.36
N VAL A 458 3.67 14.01 3.22
CA VAL A 458 4.92 13.24 3.19
C VAL A 458 4.83 12.11 2.15
N ALA A 459 5.94 11.45 1.82
CA ALA A 459 5.89 10.24 0.99
C ALA A 459 5.08 9.13 1.68
N THR A 460 4.39 8.28 0.92
CA THR A 460 3.51 7.22 1.45
C THR A 460 4.24 6.29 2.43
N SER A 461 5.49 5.91 2.14
CA SER A 461 6.32 5.10 3.04
C SER A 461 6.64 5.80 4.38
N GLU A 462 6.86 7.12 4.39
CA GLU A 462 7.02 7.90 5.63
C GLU A 462 5.71 7.97 6.42
N LEU A 463 4.59 8.22 5.73
CA LEU A 463 3.25 8.24 6.35
C LEU A 463 2.97 6.92 7.06
N LEU A 464 3.15 5.80 6.35
CA LEU A 464 2.92 4.46 6.87
C LEU A 464 3.80 4.18 8.10
N LYS A 465 5.06 4.58 8.06
CA LYS A 465 5.98 4.47 9.20
C LYS A 465 5.49 5.25 10.42
N THR A 466 5.11 6.52 10.25
CA THR A 466 4.60 7.37 11.33
C THR A 466 3.29 6.81 11.89
N TYR A 467 2.38 6.35 11.03
CA TYR A 467 1.09 5.81 11.42
C TYR A 467 1.23 4.48 12.17
N ARG A 468 2.05 3.55 11.67
CA ARG A 468 2.37 2.27 12.35
C ARG A 468 3.08 2.49 13.69
N GLY A 469 3.85 3.55 13.80
CA GLY A 469 4.51 3.97 15.04
C GLY A 469 3.58 4.62 16.08
N GLN A 470 2.28 4.79 15.79
CA GLN A 470 1.32 5.54 16.64
C GLN A 470 1.76 7.00 16.88
N GLN A 471 2.40 7.62 15.88
CA GLN A 471 2.96 8.98 15.98
C GLN A 471 2.12 10.04 15.26
N SER A 472 0.99 9.67 14.66
CA SER A 472 0.06 10.59 13.98
C SER A 472 -0.99 11.15 14.95
N GLN A 473 -1.48 12.37 14.68
CA GLN A 473 -2.63 12.95 15.36
C GLN A 473 -3.93 12.66 14.60
N MET A 474 -3.95 13.03 13.33
CA MET A 474 -4.91 12.57 12.34
C MET A 474 -4.15 12.01 11.13
N VAL A 475 -4.75 11.04 10.45
CA VAL A 475 -4.20 10.45 9.23
C VAL A 475 -5.29 10.34 8.17
N MET A 476 -4.97 10.63 6.92
CA MET A 476 -5.85 10.36 5.79
C MET A 476 -5.14 9.46 4.80
N LEU A 477 -5.77 8.32 4.52
CA LEU A 477 -5.21 7.22 3.75
C LEU A 477 -6.35 6.36 3.18
N SER A 478 -6.03 5.59 2.14
CA SER A 478 -6.91 4.54 1.63
C SER A 478 -6.65 3.19 2.32
N TRP A 479 -7.68 2.34 2.40
CA TRP A 479 -7.54 0.90 2.62
C TRP A 479 -8.15 0.16 1.43
N PHE A 480 -7.45 -0.83 0.89
CA PHE A 480 -7.92 -1.69 -0.19
C PHE A 480 -8.02 -3.13 0.31
N VAL A 481 -8.76 -3.95 -0.41
CA VAL A 481 -9.01 -5.34 -0.03
C VAL A 481 -7.73 -6.19 -0.12
N ASP A 482 -7.35 -6.91 0.94
CA ASP A 482 -6.26 -7.90 0.87
C ASP A 482 -6.79 -9.27 0.43
N TYR A 483 -8.02 -9.61 0.84
CA TYR A 483 -8.73 -10.83 0.46
C TYR A 483 -10.25 -10.59 0.43
N PRO A 484 -11.01 -11.21 -0.49
CA PRO A 484 -12.43 -10.91 -0.75
C PRO A 484 -13.41 -11.44 0.32
N ASP A 485 -13.21 -11.07 1.58
CA ASP A 485 -14.08 -11.36 2.71
C ASP A 485 -14.21 -10.13 3.63
N PRO A 486 -15.39 -9.81 4.18
CA PRO A 486 -15.57 -8.66 5.08
C PRO A 486 -14.72 -8.65 6.35
N ASP A 487 -14.17 -9.79 6.77
CA ASP A 487 -13.18 -9.86 7.85
C ASP A 487 -11.95 -8.98 7.56
N ASP A 488 -11.56 -8.84 6.29
CA ASP A 488 -10.46 -7.99 5.83
C ASP A 488 -10.61 -6.52 6.21
N PHE A 489 -11.86 -6.08 6.41
CA PHE A 489 -12.17 -4.72 6.84
C PHE A 489 -12.59 -4.67 8.31
N ALA A 490 -13.44 -5.59 8.75
CA ALA A 490 -13.93 -5.60 10.12
C ALA A 490 -12.78 -5.73 11.14
N LYS A 491 -11.74 -6.47 10.78
CA LYS A 491 -10.64 -6.82 11.68
C LYS A 491 -9.60 -5.72 11.83
N PRO A 492 -9.04 -5.11 10.77
CA PRO A 492 -8.16 -3.96 10.92
C PRO A 492 -8.82 -2.77 11.62
N PHE A 493 -10.09 -2.48 11.29
CA PHE A 493 -10.82 -1.33 11.81
C PHE A 493 -11.44 -1.57 13.20
N GLY A 494 -11.79 -2.81 13.55
CA GLY A 494 -12.54 -3.13 14.76
C GLY A 494 -11.80 -3.97 15.82
N ASP A 495 -10.70 -4.63 15.47
CA ASP A 495 -9.93 -5.48 16.37
C ASP A 495 -8.50 -4.96 16.59
N TYR A 496 -8.32 -4.22 17.69
CA TYR A 496 -7.01 -3.69 18.05
C TYR A 496 -5.98 -4.77 18.40
N THR A 497 -6.39 -6.01 18.70
CA THR A 497 -5.45 -7.09 19.06
C THR A 497 -4.61 -7.54 17.87
N GLN A 498 -5.06 -7.24 16.65
CA GLN A 498 -4.32 -7.45 15.41
C GLN A 498 -3.19 -6.43 15.20
N LYS A 499 -3.10 -5.39 16.04
CA LYS A 499 -2.12 -4.30 15.90
C LYS A 499 -2.18 -3.56 14.56
N SER A 500 -3.37 -3.53 13.94
CA SER A 500 -3.65 -2.79 12.71
C SER A 500 -4.36 -1.45 12.99
N LEU A 501 -5.22 -0.96 12.09
CA LEU A 501 -5.74 0.42 12.08
C LEU A 501 -6.33 0.91 13.42
N ALA A 502 -7.19 0.11 14.07
CA ALA A 502 -7.77 0.46 15.37
C ALA A 502 -6.69 0.69 16.44
N TRP A 503 -5.70 -0.22 16.48
CA TRP A 503 -4.56 -0.11 17.39
C TRP A 503 -3.68 1.09 17.05
N ARG A 504 -3.43 1.36 15.76
CA ARG A 504 -2.61 2.50 15.31
C ARG A 504 -3.20 3.85 15.72
N LEU A 505 -4.52 3.93 15.86
CA LEU A 505 -5.25 5.11 16.39
C LEU A 505 -5.52 5.01 17.89
N GLN A 506 -4.97 4.01 18.57
CA GLN A 506 -5.05 3.78 20.01
C GLN A 506 -6.48 3.61 20.53
N TYR A 507 -7.38 3.12 19.67
CA TYR A 507 -8.77 2.86 19.99
C TYR A 507 -8.97 1.41 20.44
N TYR A 508 -9.36 1.23 21.70
CA TYR A 508 -9.50 -0.08 22.33
C TYR A 508 -10.97 -0.29 22.74
N ASN A 509 -11.64 -1.24 22.09
CA ASN A 509 -13.06 -1.56 22.31
C ASN A 509 -13.25 -3.09 22.37
N ASP A 510 -13.17 -3.66 23.58
CA ASP A 510 -13.30 -5.11 23.79
C ASP A 510 -14.64 -5.70 23.32
N PRO A 511 -15.81 -5.03 23.53
CA PRO A 511 -17.06 -5.50 22.95
C PRO A 511 -17.01 -5.66 21.42
N LEU A 512 -16.37 -4.73 20.72
CA LEU A 512 -16.22 -4.80 19.27
C LEU A 512 -15.27 -5.92 18.85
N VAL A 513 -14.14 -6.09 19.55
CA VAL A 513 -13.19 -7.20 19.32
C VAL A 513 -13.92 -8.55 19.38
N LYS A 514 -14.81 -8.73 20.37
CA LYS A 514 -15.61 -9.97 20.50
C LYS A 514 -16.56 -10.19 19.32
N LEU A 515 -17.24 -9.14 18.86
CA LEU A 515 -18.14 -9.21 17.70
C LEU A 515 -17.38 -9.56 16.41
N VAL A 516 -16.27 -8.87 16.16
CA VAL A 516 -15.40 -9.12 15.01
C VAL A 516 -14.84 -10.55 15.05
N GLY A 517 -14.33 -10.98 16.21
CA GLY A 517 -13.82 -12.33 16.40
C GLY A 517 -14.87 -13.41 16.14
N GLN A 518 -16.11 -13.21 16.62
CA GLN A 518 -17.22 -14.13 16.35
C GLN A 518 -17.52 -14.21 14.84
N ALA A 519 -17.59 -13.08 14.14
CA ALA A 519 -17.87 -13.05 12.70
C ALA A 519 -16.78 -13.72 11.86
N ALA A 520 -15.51 -13.67 12.29
CA ALA A 520 -14.36 -14.27 11.60
C ALA A 520 -14.41 -15.81 11.56
N GLU A 521 -15.11 -16.43 12.51
CA GLU A 521 -15.27 -17.89 12.60
C GLU A 521 -16.46 -18.41 11.78
N MET A 522 -17.31 -17.51 11.28
CA MET A 522 -18.59 -17.86 10.64
C MET A 522 -18.51 -17.88 9.12
N GLN A 523 -19.37 -18.69 8.52
CA GLN A 523 -19.68 -18.63 7.09
C GLN A 523 -20.60 -17.44 6.78
N ASN A 524 -20.78 -17.11 5.50
CA ASN A 524 -21.70 -16.07 5.03
C ASN A 524 -23.18 -16.43 5.24
N THR A 525 -23.62 -16.45 6.51
CA THR A 525 -25.00 -16.70 6.95
C THR A 525 -25.66 -15.38 7.36
N PRO A 526 -27.01 -15.32 7.41
CA PRO A 526 -27.73 -14.14 7.89
C PRO A 526 -27.26 -13.65 9.27
N GLU A 527 -26.86 -14.55 10.17
CA GLU A 527 -26.33 -14.22 11.49
C GLU A 527 -24.99 -13.50 11.41
N ARG A 528 -24.07 -13.95 10.53
CA ARG A 528 -22.81 -13.23 10.26
C ARG A 528 -23.09 -11.84 9.70
N GLY A 529 -24.08 -11.73 8.81
CA GLY A 529 -24.52 -10.46 8.24
C GLY A 529 -25.00 -9.47 9.30
N ALA A 530 -25.82 -9.92 10.25
CA ALA A 530 -26.31 -9.08 11.35
C ALA A 530 -25.17 -8.59 12.28
N ILE A 531 -24.15 -9.43 12.51
CA ILE A 531 -22.95 -9.00 13.26
C ILE A 531 -22.23 -7.90 12.49
N TYR A 532 -22.04 -8.03 11.17
CA TYR A 532 -21.37 -7.01 10.36
C TYR A 532 -22.16 -5.71 10.28
N THR A 533 -23.49 -5.72 10.22
CA THR A 533 -24.31 -4.51 10.36
C THR A 533 -23.99 -3.79 11.67
N LYS A 534 -23.88 -4.53 12.78
CA LYS A 534 -23.52 -3.96 14.09
C LYS A 534 -22.09 -3.44 14.16
N VAL A 535 -21.14 -4.12 13.51
CA VAL A 535 -19.74 -3.65 13.39
C VAL A 535 -19.71 -2.32 12.63
N ASN A 536 -20.39 -2.23 11.48
CA ASN A 536 -20.49 -0.99 10.69
C ASN A 536 -21.11 0.15 11.51
N GLU A 537 -22.23 -0.09 12.19
CA GLU A 537 -22.89 0.92 13.02
C GLU A 537 -21.99 1.39 14.18
N THR A 538 -21.33 0.46 14.87
CA THR A 538 -20.41 0.79 15.97
C THR A 538 -19.24 1.63 15.47
N MET A 539 -18.67 1.31 14.30
CA MET A 539 -17.58 2.09 13.70
C MET A 539 -18.02 3.45 13.17
N ALA A 540 -19.20 3.55 12.58
CA ALA A 540 -19.76 4.81 12.20
C ALA A 540 -20.01 5.71 13.42
N GLN A 541 -20.62 5.20 14.49
CA GLN A 541 -21.02 6.02 15.64
C GLN A 541 -19.91 6.31 16.63
N ASP A 542 -19.11 5.31 16.98
CA ASP A 542 -18.10 5.40 18.04
C ASP A 542 -16.66 5.32 17.51
N GLY A 543 -16.43 4.67 16.37
CA GLY A 543 -15.09 4.43 15.85
C GLY A 543 -14.25 5.69 15.58
N PRO A 544 -12.90 5.57 15.60
CA PRO A 544 -11.95 6.66 15.39
C PRO A 544 -11.79 7.06 13.91
N PHE A 545 -12.72 6.64 13.05
CA PHE A 545 -12.66 6.85 11.61
C PHE A 545 -13.86 7.64 11.12
N ALA A 546 -13.62 8.62 10.24
CA ALA A 546 -14.63 9.10 9.30
C ALA A 546 -14.31 8.49 7.93
N ILE A 547 -15.14 7.54 7.48
CA ILE A 547 -15.02 6.99 6.12
C ILE A 547 -15.58 8.06 5.18
N LEU A 548 -14.76 8.50 4.23
CA LEU A 548 -15.07 9.65 3.37
C LEU A 548 -15.86 9.20 2.14
N TYR A 549 -15.39 8.15 1.47
CA TYR A 549 -16.02 7.58 0.28
C TYR A 549 -15.40 6.24 -0.08
N GLN A 550 -16.09 5.50 -0.95
CA GLN A 550 -15.54 4.37 -1.70
C GLN A 550 -15.14 4.85 -3.11
N PRO A 551 -13.89 4.69 -3.53
CA PRO A 551 -13.46 5.10 -4.86
C PRO A 551 -14.05 4.18 -5.95
N VAL A 552 -14.17 4.72 -7.16
CA VAL A 552 -14.32 3.93 -8.38
C VAL A 552 -12.95 3.87 -9.04
N LEU A 553 -12.34 2.68 -9.07
CA LEU A 553 -11.08 2.53 -9.76
C LEU A 553 -11.29 2.81 -11.25
N SER A 554 -10.48 3.72 -11.78
CA SER A 554 -10.55 4.15 -13.17
C SER A 554 -9.16 4.11 -13.79
N LEU A 555 -8.99 3.21 -14.76
CA LEU A 555 -7.76 3.01 -15.51
C LEU A 555 -7.95 3.50 -16.94
N ALA A 556 -7.00 4.28 -17.45
CA ALA A 556 -6.94 4.62 -18.86
C ALA A 556 -5.99 3.66 -19.56
N VAL A 557 -6.46 3.01 -20.61
CA VAL A 557 -5.78 1.89 -21.24
C VAL A 557 -5.64 2.11 -22.75
N SER A 558 -4.46 1.78 -23.27
CA SER A 558 -4.19 1.76 -24.71
C SER A 558 -4.91 0.61 -25.38
N LYS A 559 -5.58 0.84 -26.52
CA LYS A 559 -6.21 -0.22 -27.34
C LYS A 559 -5.21 -1.20 -27.95
N ARG A 560 -3.90 -0.93 -27.85
CA ARG A 560 -2.87 -1.92 -28.17
C ARG A 560 -2.95 -3.13 -27.24
N LEU A 561 -3.39 -2.94 -25.99
CA LEU A 561 -3.60 -4.03 -25.05
C LEU A 561 -4.92 -4.75 -25.36
N GLN A 562 -4.85 -6.07 -25.43
CA GLN A 562 -6.01 -6.95 -25.57
C GLN A 562 -6.04 -7.92 -24.39
N ASN A 563 -7.24 -8.38 -24.02
CA ASN A 563 -7.48 -9.18 -22.82
C ASN A 563 -7.12 -8.50 -21.50
N PHE A 564 -7.04 -7.17 -21.48
CA PHE A 564 -6.87 -6.43 -20.24
C PHE A 564 -8.04 -6.70 -19.30
N LEU A 565 -7.72 -7.18 -18.10
CA LEU A 565 -8.66 -7.28 -17.00
C LEU A 565 -7.98 -6.70 -15.76
N PHE A 566 -8.76 -5.91 -15.03
CA PHE A 566 -8.43 -5.53 -13.68
C PHE A 566 -9.38 -6.24 -12.71
N ASP A 567 -8.84 -6.81 -11.63
CA ASP A 567 -9.61 -7.24 -10.45
C ASP A 567 -9.05 -6.63 -9.15
N PRO A 568 -9.89 -6.30 -8.16
CA PRO A 568 -9.46 -5.58 -6.95
C PRO A 568 -8.45 -6.31 -6.05
N VAL A 569 -8.21 -7.61 -6.24
CA VAL A 569 -7.31 -8.40 -5.38
C VAL A 569 -5.99 -8.71 -6.08
N ASN A 570 -6.03 -9.21 -7.32
CA ASN A 570 -4.83 -9.57 -8.11
C ASN A 570 -4.38 -8.46 -9.06
N PHE A 571 -5.07 -7.31 -9.05
CA PHE A 571 -4.82 -6.16 -9.90
C PHE A 571 -4.92 -6.49 -11.40
N ILE A 572 -3.79 -6.48 -12.13
CA ILE A 572 -3.77 -6.73 -13.57
C ILE A 572 -3.31 -8.17 -13.83
N ASP A 573 -4.11 -8.94 -14.58
CA ASP A 573 -3.70 -10.25 -15.11
C ASP A 573 -2.76 -10.07 -16.31
N PHE A 574 -1.45 -10.04 -16.04
CA PHE A 574 -0.44 -9.94 -17.09
C PHE A 574 -0.21 -11.25 -17.85
N LEU A 575 -0.59 -12.40 -17.29
CA LEU A 575 -0.40 -13.70 -17.91
C LEU A 575 -1.25 -13.85 -19.18
N SER A 576 -2.51 -13.38 -19.12
CA SER A 576 -3.45 -13.42 -20.25
C SER A 576 -3.32 -12.24 -21.21
N LEU A 577 -2.52 -11.23 -20.86
CA LEU A 577 -2.41 -9.97 -21.57
C LEU A 577 -1.64 -10.13 -22.88
N THR A 578 -2.09 -9.45 -23.93
CA THR A 578 -1.39 -9.38 -25.22
C THR A 578 -1.33 -7.94 -25.71
N LYS A 579 -0.34 -7.63 -26.56
CA LYS A 579 -0.11 -6.28 -27.08
C LYS A 579 0.20 -6.31 -28.58
N HIS A 580 -0.47 -5.44 -29.34
CA HIS A 580 -0.32 -5.32 -30.80
C HIS A 580 0.36 -4.03 -31.24
#